data_AF-A0A1Y1ZLY8-F1
#
_entry.id   AF-A0A1Y1ZLY8-F1
#
_cell.length_a   1.000
_cell.length_b   1.000
_cell.length_c   1.000
_cell.angle_alpha   90.00
_cell.angle_beta   90.00
_cell.angle_gamma   90.00
#
_symmetry.space_group_name_H-M   'P 1'
#
loop_
_entity.id
_entity.type
_entity.pdbx_description
1 polymer ?
#
loop_
_entity_poly.entity_id
_entity_poly.type
_entity_poly.pdbx_seq_one_letter_code
_entity_poly.pdbx_strand_id
1 'polypeptide(L)'
;MVCFRDTFLIDGSKPNMSVAAITAPKPRQHHDWRGPIVAYGKKGLGIDQISCRDLDMNDFRHIADYFLSYGYETLPSTGNSDKKVKGVKINCLGDEKICKRPHFEAVEIPLSDPIFSSCENFRSDIADRIGLPIFTRRCKPDPRWSNSEFPNILKGESAFNNQDATFLHLSCDPNANFNHMTGKLGWGWAPMQWQNSVGSAIVVRQDKKPLLPLQAEALCRYCRYEVRPLLAHTIGEYTPDEPMSKDLVLSMICRPTFSILWYKFLDEKRKEGNYTRVPFPYEM
;
A
#
# COMPACT_ATOMS: atom_id res chain seq x y z
N MET A 1 -9.36 13.13 -21.27
CA MET A 1 -9.19 12.05 -20.26
C MET A 1 -7.87 11.35 -20.56
N VAL A 2 -7.10 10.99 -19.53
CA VAL A 2 -5.85 10.22 -19.66
C VAL A 2 -6.09 8.83 -19.09
N CYS A 3 -5.87 7.81 -19.89
CA CYS A 3 -5.99 6.40 -19.53
C CYS A 3 -4.60 5.75 -19.58
N PHE A 4 -4.23 5.11 -18.49
CA PHE A 4 -2.98 4.38 -18.36
C PHE A 4 -3.25 3.08 -17.61
N ARG A 5 -2.32 2.14 -17.69
CA ARG A 5 -2.46 0.81 -17.10
C ARG A 5 -1.37 0.60 -16.07
N ASP A 6 -1.74 0.19 -14.86
CA ASP A 6 -0.78 -0.23 -13.81
C ASP A 6 -0.25 -1.66 -13.98
N THR A 7 -0.55 -2.29 -15.11
CA THR A 7 -0.13 -3.65 -15.46
C THR A 7 1.39 -3.78 -15.66
N PHE A 8 2.13 -2.66 -15.67
CA PHE A 8 3.60 -2.64 -15.71
C PHE A 8 4.27 -3.44 -14.60
N LEU A 9 3.53 -3.70 -13.51
CA LEU A 9 3.98 -4.52 -12.38
C LEU A 9 4.08 -6.02 -12.71
N ILE A 10 3.49 -6.48 -13.81
CA ILE A 10 3.50 -7.89 -14.23
C ILE A 10 4.01 -8.11 -15.65
N ASP A 11 3.88 -7.13 -16.54
CA ASP A 11 4.23 -7.29 -17.96
C ASP A 11 5.64 -6.76 -18.32
N GLY A 12 6.38 -6.22 -17.35
CA GLY A 12 7.73 -5.68 -17.56
C GLY A 12 7.76 -4.36 -18.34
N SER A 13 6.64 -3.63 -18.43
CA SER A 13 6.58 -2.35 -19.12
C SER A 13 7.63 -1.37 -18.62
N LYS A 14 8.36 -0.79 -19.58
CA LYS A 14 9.44 0.17 -19.34
C LYS A 14 8.86 1.56 -18.99
N PRO A 15 9.64 2.42 -18.31
CA PRO A 15 9.29 3.82 -18.11
C PRO A 15 8.87 4.51 -19.41
N ASN A 16 7.80 5.30 -19.36
CA ASN A 16 7.34 6.05 -20.50
C ASN A 16 8.25 7.27 -20.70
N MET A 17 9.16 7.19 -21.66
CA MET A 17 10.18 8.22 -21.89
C MET A 17 9.58 9.57 -22.29
N SER A 18 8.42 9.60 -22.96
CA SER A 18 7.73 10.83 -23.32
C SER A 18 7.21 11.56 -22.08
N VAL A 19 6.59 10.84 -21.14
CA VAL A 19 6.15 11.44 -19.87
C VAL A 19 7.33 11.81 -18.98
N ALA A 20 8.40 11.00 -18.98
CA ALA A 20 9.63 11.33 -18.27
C ALA A 20 10.23 12.66 -18.77
N ALA A 21 10.20 12.92 -20.08
CA ALA A 21 10.65 14.20 -20.65
C ALA A 21 9.75 15.38 -20.22
N ILE A 22 8.43 15.17 -20.10
CA ILE A 22 7.48 16.19 -19.61
C ILE A 22 7.77 16.54 -18.15
N THR A 23 8.09 15.54 -17.31
CA THR A 23 8.26 15.72 -15.86
C THR A 23 9.68 16.11 -15.45
N ALA A 24 10.69 15.83 -16.29
CA ALA A 24 12.10 16.13 -16.06
C ALA A 24 12.42 17.58 -15.66
N PRO A 25 11.76 18.64 -16.19
CA PRO A 25 12.08 20.03 -15.85
C PRO A 25 11.77 20.40 -14.39
N LYS A 26 10.95 19.61 -13.68
CA LYS A 26 10.62 19.86 -12.27
C LYS A 26 11.26 18.79 -11.38
N PRO A 27 12.29 19.12 -10.59
CA PRO A 27 12.89 18.19 -9.63
C PRO A 27 11.90 17.91 -8.50
N ARG A 28 11.01 16.94 -8.72
CA ARG A 28 9.95 16.52 -7.80
C ARG A 28 9.74 15.02 -7.92
N GLN A 29 9.15 14.42 -6.89
CA GLN A 29 8.70 13.03 -6.96
C GLN A 29 7.42 13.00 -7.78
N HIS A 30 7.52 12.47 -9.01
CA HIS A 30 6.37 12.25 -9.89
C HIS A 30 5.94 10.78 -9.82
N HIS A 31 4.69 10.52 -10.18
CA HIS A 31 4.17 9.16 -10.35
C HIS A 31 5.03 8.37 -11.36
N ASP A 32 5.23 7.06 -11.11
CA ASP A 32 6.03 6.17 -11.97
C ASP A 32 5.22 5.75 -13.21
N TRP A 33 5.23 6.62 -14.22
CA TRP A 33 4.53 6.39 -15.48
C TRP A 33 5.26 5.36 -16.35
N ARG A 34 4.65 4.20 -16.56
CA ARG A 34 5.20 3.14 -17.41
C ARG A 34 4.22 2.68 -18.48
N GLY A 35 4.78 2.10 -19.55
CA GLY A 35 4.02 1.51 -20.63
C GLY A 35 3.23 2.52 -21.48
N PRO A 36 2.32 2.02 -22.33
CA PRO A 36 1.49 2.85 -23.21
C PRO A 36 0.45 3.66 -22.42
N ILE A 37 0.30 4.92 -22.79
CA ILE A 37 -0.69 5.85 -22.21
C ILE A 37 -1.50 6.45 -23.35
N VAL A 38 -2.82 6.48 -23.20
CA VAL A 38 -3.75 7.01 -24.21
C VAL A 38 -4.46 8.23 -23.62
N ALA A 39 -4.36 9.36 -24.32
CA ALA A 39 -5.14 10.55 -24.03
C ALA A 39 -6.14 10.78 -25.16
N TYR A 40 -7.40 11.07 -24.81
CA TYR A 40 -8.45 11.38 -25.79
C TYR A 40 -9.44 12.42 -25.24
N GLY A 41 -10.09 13.17 -26.13
CA GLY A 41 -11.04 14.22 -25.80
C GLY A 41 -12.44 13.67 -25.59
N LYS A 42 -13.14 14.16 -24.56
CA LYS A 42 -14.57 13.89 -24.31
C LYS A 42 -15.37 15.20 -24.38
N LYS A 43 -16.64 15.15 -24.81
CA LYS A 43 -17.52 16.33 -24.91
C LYS A 43 -18.38 16.52 -23.65
N GLY A 44 -18.01 17.52 -22.83
CA GLY A 44 -18.74 17.97 -21.63
C GLY A 44 -17.90 17.83 -20.34
N LEU A 45 -18.53 17.95 -19.16
CA LEU A 45 -17.86 17.92 -17.83
C LEU A 45 -18.19 16.72 -16.91
N GLY A 46 -19.14 15.85 -17.28
CA GLY A 46 -19.51 14.64 -16.52
C GLY A 46 -18.50 13.47 -16.64
N ILE A 47 -18.57 12.56 -15.66
CA ILE A 47 -17.62 11.44 -15.45
C ILE A 47 -17.76 10.36 -16.54
N ASP A 48 -18.97 10.14 -17.07
CA ASP A 48 -19.26 9.08 -18.03
C ASP A 48 -19.83 9.62 -19.35
N GLN A 49 -19.01 10.36 -20.08
CA GLN A 49 -19.36 10.84 -21.41
C GLN A 49 -18.99 9.85 -22.50
N ILE A 50 -19.99 9.59 -23.34
CA ILE A 50 -19.94 8.63 -24.46
C ILE A 50 -19.45 9.29 -25.75
N SER A 51 -19.47 10.62 -25.85
CA SER A 51 -19.06 11.33 -27.07
C SER A 51 -17.63 11.86 -26.98
N CYS A 52 -16.83 11.49 -27.99
CA CYS A 52 -15.46 11.95 -28.14
C CYS A 52 -15.38 13.26 -28.94
N ARG A 53 -14.28 13.97 -28.77
CA ARG A 53 -13.86 15.07 -29.66
C ARG A 53 -12.39 14.92 -30.01
N ASP A 54 -12.03 15.50 -31.15
CA ASP A 54 -10.63 15.59 -31.55
C ASP A 54 -9.85 16.50 -30.60
N LEU A 55 -8.59 16.12 -30.40
CA LEU A 55 -7.64 16.88 -29.60
C LEU A 55 -6.97 17.94 -30.48
N ASP A 56 -6.73 19.11 -29.90
CA ASP A 56 -5.91 20.16 -30.52
C ASP A 56 -4.62 20.42 -29.71
N MET A 57 -3.84 21.41 -30.14
CA MET A 57 -2.59 21.76 -29.47
C MET A 57 -2.78 22.38 -28.07
N ASN A 58 -3.96 22.92 -27.74
CA ASN A 58 -4.25 23.37 -26.38
C ASN A 58 -4.44 22.18 -25.44
N ASP A 59 -5.06 21.10 -25.93
CA ASP A 59 -5.24 19.88 -25.14
C ASP A 59 -3.92 19.21 -24.76
N PHE A 60 -2.89 19.33 -25.61
CA PHE A 60 -1.56 18.82 -25.29
C PHE A 60 -1.01 19.41 -23.99
N ARG A 61 -1.18 20.73 -23.80
CA ARG A 61 -0.78 21.40 -22.56
C ARG A 61 -1.55 20.84 -21.36
N HIS A 62 -2.86 20.64 -21.50
CA HIS A 62 -3.67 20.08 -20.42
C HIS A 62 -3.27 18.64 -20.06
N ILE A 63 -2.87 17.83 -21.04
CA ILE A 63 -2.34 16.48 -20.82
C ILE A 63 -0.99 16.53 -20.10
N ALA A 64 -0.10 17.43 -20.52
CA ALA A 64 1.19 17.63 -19.85
C ALA A 64 1.01 18.12 -18.40
N ASP A 65 0.13 19.09 -18.18
CA ASP A 65 -0.22 19.60 -16.86
C ASP A 65 -0.80 18.49 -15.97
N TYR A 66 -1.66 17.62 -16.52
CA TYR A 66 -2.15 16.44 -15.82
C TYR A 66 -0.99 15.56 -15.34
N PHE A 67 -0.01 15.20 -16.19
CA PHE A 67 1.12 14.39 -15.74
C PHE A 67 1.99 15.10 -14.69
N LEU A 68 2.07 16.43 -14.74
CA LEU A 68 2.81 17.24 -13.78
C LEU A 68 2.09 17.44 -12.45
N SER A 69 0.75 17.38 -12.44
CA SER A 69 -0.09 17.57 -11.25
C SER A 69 -0.67 16.27 -10.71
N TYR A 70 -0.52 15.16 -11.42
CA TYR A 70 -1.04 13.87 -11.00
C TYR A 70 -0.35 13.44 -9.70
N GLY A 71 -1.15 13.20 -8.66
CA GLY A 71 -0.60 12.94 -7.32
C GLY A 71 -0.27 14.22 -6.53
N TYR A 72 -0.56 15.41 -7.04
CA TYR A 72 -0.26 16.68 -6.37
C TYR A 72 -1.54 17.48 -6.08
N GLU A 73 -1.94 17.55 -4.81
CA GLU A 73 -2.83 18.61 -4.33
C GLU A 73 -1.98 19.82 -3.93
N THR A 74 -2.35 21.02 -4.41
CA THR A 74 -1.77 22.27 -3.93
C THR A 74 -2.10 22.44 -2.46
N LEU A 75 -1.16 22.09 -1.58
CA LEU A 75 -1.24 22.42 -0.16
C LEU A 75 -1.38 23.94 -0.02
N PRO A 76 -2.39 24.46 0.70
CA PRO A 76 -2.39 25.84 1.13
C PRO A 76 -1.12 26.08 1.95
N SER A 77 -0.26 26.95 1.44
CA SER A 77 0.96 27.37 2.11
C SER A 77 0.61 28.22 3.33
N THR A 78 0.58 27.61 4.52
CA THR A 78 0.79 28.31 5.81
C THR A 78 1.08 27.31 6.95
N GLY A 79 2.34 27.25 7.41
CA GLY A 79 2.65 27.19 8.85
C GLY A 79 2.80 25.86 9.61
N ASN A 80 2.85 24.67 8.99
CA ASN A 80 2.91 23.39 9.74
C ASN A 80 3.98 22.37 9.26
N SER A 81 4.95 22.78 8.43
CA SER A 81 5.91 21.85 7.78
C SER A 81 6.83 21.07 8.73
N ASP A 82 6.99 21.50 9.99
CA ASP A 82 7.89 20.85 10.95
C ASP A 82 7.24 19.77 11.80
N LYS A 83 5.91 19.67 11.82
CA LYS A 83 5.25 18.61 12.58
C LYS A 83 5.45 17.28 11.88
N LYS A 84 6.07 16.34 12.60
CA LYS A 84 6.24 14.95 12.16
C LYS A 84 5.38 14.03 13.00
N VAL A 85 4.92 12.94 12.39
CA VAL A 85 4.24 11.85 13.08
C VAL A 85 5.08 10.59 13.02
N LYS A 86 5.03 9.79 14.09
CA LYS A 86 5.70 8.49 14.14
C LYS A 86 4.91 7.48 13.33
N GLY A 87 5.57 6.89 12.34
CA GLY A 87 5.10 5.75 11.56
C GLY A 87 6.05 4.58 11.67
N VAL A 88 5.76 3.55 10.89
CA VAL A 88 6.59 2.35 10.78
C VAL A 88 6.87 2.08 9.31
N LYS A 89 8.13 1.82 8.98
CA LYS A 89 8.52 1.23 7.71
C LYS A 89 8.60 -0.28 7.88
N ILE A 90 7.77 -1.01 7.14
CA ILE A 90 7.86 -2.46 6.98
C ILE A 90 8.89 -2.71 5.90
N ASN A 91 10.11 -3.06 6.30
CA ASN A 91 11.22 -3.30 5.39
C ASN A 91 11.00 -4.62 4.63
N CYS A 92 11.27 -4.64 3.33
CA CYS A 92 11.26 -5.88 2.57
C CYS A 92 12.54 -6.69 2.80
N LEU A 93 12.57 -7.91 2.26
CA LEU A 93 13.70 -8.83 2.40
C LEU A 93 15.04 -8.22 1.94
N GLY A 94 15.03 -7.39 0.89
CA GLY A 94 16.21 -6.64 0.43
C GLY A 94 16.74 -5.67 1.48
N ASP A 95 15.88 -4.82 2.03
CA ASP A 95 16.25 -3.88 3.09
C ASP A 95 16.71 -4.61 4.37
N GLU A 96 16.07 -5.73 4.71
CA GLU A 96 16.43 -6.53 5.88
C GLU A 96 17.78 -7.24 5.70
N LYS A 97 17.94 -8.03 4.63
CA LYS A 97 19.09 -8.93 4.47
C LYS A 97 20.32 -8.24 3.91
N ILE A 98 20.14 -7.25 3.01
CA ILE A 98 21.24 -6.55 2.33
C ILE A 98 21.57 -5.26 3.05
N CYS A 99 20.56 -4.45 3.40
CA CYS A 99 20.77 -3.18 4.10
C CYS A 99 20.82 -3.30 5.63
N LYS A 100 20.63 -4.52 6.17
CA LYS A 100 20.69 -4.84 7.62
C LYS A 100 19.73 -3.98 8.46
N ARG A 101 18.56 -3.67 7.91
CA ARG A 101 17.50 -2.93 8.61
C ARG A 101 16.61 -3.88 9.41
N PRO A 102 16.04 -3.46 10.55
CA PRO A 102 15.02 -4.25 11.24
C PRO A 102 13.77 -4.38 10.36
N HIS A 103 13.04 -5.49 10.46
CA HIS A 103 11.83 -5.71 9.66
C HIS A 103 10.76 -4.62 9.90
N PHE A 104 10.54 -4.24 11.16
CA PHE A 104 9.71 -3.09 11.52
C PHE A 104 10.58 -1.95 12.05
N GLU A 105 10.74 -0.90 11.25
CA GLU A 105 11.60 0.25 11.56
C GLU A 105 10.76 1.48 11.91
N ALA A 106 11.06 2.13 13.04
CA ALA A 106 10.41 3.39 13.39
C ALA A 106 10.86 4.51 12.44
N VAL A 107 9.91 5.29 11.93
CA VAL A 107 10.19 6.43 11.05
C VAL A 107 9.39 7.66 11.49
N GLU A 108 9.90 8.84 11.17
CA GLU A 108 9.19 10.10 11.37
C GLU A 108 8.81 10.70 10.02
N ILE A 109 7.51 10.90 9.81
CA ILE A 109 6.97 11.38 8.53
C ILE A 109 6.44 12.80 8.73
N PRO A 110 6.91 13.80 7.95
CA PRO A 110 6.34 15.14 7.98
C PRO A 110 4.84 15.12 7.64
N LEU A 111 4.04 15.96 8.30
CA LEU A 111 2.60 16.07 7.97
C LEU A 111 2.34 16.58 6.54
N SER A 112 3.34 17.18 5.89
CA SER A 112 3.31 17.55 4.48
C SER A 112 3.66 16.41 3.53
N ASP A 113 3.99 15.22 4.03
CA ASP A 113 4.30 14.05 3.19
C ASP A 113 3.05 13.64 2.38
N PRO A 114 3.21 13.28 1.10
CA PRO A 114 2.10 12.85 0.25
C PRO A 114 1.28 11.67 0.78
N ILE A 115 1.80 10.86 1.71
CA ILE A 115 1.01 9.80 2.35
C ILE A 115 -0.25 10.32 3.04
N PHE A 116 -0.30 11.61 3.43
CA PHE A 116 -1.49 12.24 4.00
C PHE A 116 -2.43 12.85 2.95
N SER A 117 -2.08 12.76 1.66
CA SER A 117 -2.91 13.19 0.53
C SER A 117 -3.60 11.99 -0.12
N SER A 118 -4.82 12.20 -0.63
CA SER A 118 -5.73 11.14 -1.12
C SER A 118 -5.19 10.33 -2.31
N CYS A 119 -4.16 10.83 -2.98
CA CYS A 119 -3.65 10.31 -4.25
C CYS A 119 -2.42 9.39 -4.11
N GLU A 120 -1.72 9.39 -2.97
CA GLU A 120 -0.49 8.59 -2.76
C GLU A 120 -0.61 7.57 -1.63
N ASN A 121 -1.78 7.44 -1.00
CA ASN A 121 -1.99 6.46 0.06
C ASN A 121 -2.93 5.33 -0.32
N PHE A 122 -2.73 4.20 0.36
CA PHE A 122 -3.66 3.08 0.37
C PHE A 122 -4.17 2.86 1.79
N ARG A 123 -5.36 2.28 1.87
CA ARG A 123 -6.01 1.88 3.13
C ARG A 123 -6.01 0.35 3.23
N SER A 124 -6.17 -0.13 4.45
CA SER A 124 -6.35 -1.55 4.74
C SER A 124 -7.78 -1.79 5.19
N ASP A 125 -8.53 -2.61 4.44
CA ASP A 125 -9.89 -3.00 4.79
C ASP A 125 -9.96 -3.64 6.19
N ILE A 126 -8.94 -4.44 6.54
CA ILE A 126 -8.80 -5.09 7.85
C ILE A 126 -8.63 -4.04 8.94
N ALA A 127 -7.67 -3.12 8.76
CA ALA A 127 -7.36 -2.10 9.75
C ALA A 127 -8.55 -1.14 9.99
N ASP A 128 -9.24 -0.77 8.91
CA ASP A 128 -10.49 0.00 8.97
C ASP A 128 -11.57 -0.74 9.78
N ARG A 129 -11.74 -2.05 9.51
CA ARG A 129 -12.76 -2.87 10.19
C ARG A 129 -12.52 -3.06 11.68
N ILE A 130 -11.26 -3.18 12.11
CA ILE A 130 -10.94 -3.28 13.55
C ILE A 130 -10.90 -1.92 14.25
N GLY A 131 -11.13 -0.82 13.54
CA GLY A 131 -11.15 0.52 14.11
C GLY A 131 -9.76 1.12 14.35
N LEU A 132 -8.74 0.67 13.59
CA LEU A 132 -7.40 1.24 13.57
C LEU A 132 -7.04 1.72 12.15
N PRO A 133 -7.71 2.74 11.59
CA PRO A 133 -7.45 3.19 10.22
C PRO A 133 -6.01 3.64 10.01
N ILE A 134 -5.38 3.13 8.94
CA ILE A 134 -4.01 3.43 8.56
C ILE A 134 -3.93 3.90 7.11
N PHE A 135 -2.90 4.70 6.82
CA PHE A 135 -2.42 4.96 5.48
C PHE A 135 -1.11 4.22 5.24
N THR A 136 -0.99 3.67 4.04
CA THR A 136 0.20 2.96 3.59
C THR A 136 0.70 3.51 2.27
N ARG A 137 2.01 3.41 2.04
CA ARG A 137 2.64 3.79 0.77
C ARG A 137 3.90 2.96 0.53
N ARG A 138 4.08 2.46 -0.70
CA ARG A 138 5.31 1.75 -1.07
C ARG A 138 6.50 2.72 -1.13
N CYS A 139 7.64 2.29 -0.63
CA CYS A 139 8.89 3.02 -0.73
C CYS A 139 9.52 2.81 -2.11
N LYS A 140 10.35 3.78 -2.53
CA LYS A 140 11.28 3.53 -3.62
C LYS A 140 12.26 2.42 -3.22
N PRO A 141 12.52 1.43 -4.08
CA PRO A 141 13.51 0.39 -3.83
C PRO A 141 14.90 0.98 -3.58
N ASP A 142 15.69 0.38 -2.69
CA ASP A 142 17.06 0.84 -2.43
C ASP A 142 17.97 0.45 -3.62
N PRO A 143 18.77 1.38 -4.17
CA PRO A 143 19.69 1.10 -5.27
C PRO A 143 20.69 -0.05 -4.99
N ARG A 144 21.01 -0.32 -3.72
CA ARG A 144 21.95 -1.37 -3.33
C ARG A 144 21.45 -2.77 -3.67
N TRP A 145 20.13 -2.98 -3.75
CA TRP A 145 19.57 -4.28 -4.07
C TRP A 145 18.61 -4.31 -5.26
N SER A 146 18.07 -3.16 -5.68
CA SER A 146 17.03 -3.11 -6.71
C SER A 146 17.54 -3.36 -8.14
N ASN A 147 18.83 -3.18 -8.39
CA ASN A 147 19.44 -3.31 -9.72
C ASN A 147 20.29 -4.57 -9.89
N SER A 148 20.34 -5.44 -8.87
CA SER A 148 21.23 -6.59 -8.84
C SER A 148 20.53 -7.80 -8.26
N GLU A 149 20.91 -9.00 -8.70
CA GLU A 149 20.39 -10.25 -8.16
C GLU A 149 21.28 -10.75 -7.02
N PHE A 150 20.65 -11.20 -5.92
CA PHE A 150 21.36 -11.72 -4.74
C PHE A 150 20.88 -13.13 -4.36
N PRO A 151 20.94 -14.12 -5.28
CA PRO A 151 20.35 -15.44 -5.07
C PRO A 151 20.91 -16.15 -3.83
N ASN A 152 22.21 -16.00 -3.55
CA ASN A 152 22.86 -16.63 -2.39
C ASN A 152 22.44 -16.02 -1.05
N ILE A 153 22.19 -14.71 -1.00
CA ILE A 153 21.81 -14.00 0.24
C ILE A 153 20.32 -14.18 0.51
N LEU A 154 19.50 -14.15 -0.55
CA LEU A 154 18.04 -14.19 -0.47
C LEU A 154 17.47 -15.60 -0.61
N LYS A 155 18.31 -16.64 -0.77
CA LYS A 155 17.90 -18.05 -0.88
C LYS A 155 16.86 -18.30 -1.97
N GLY A 156 17.01 -17.61 -3.11
CA GLY A 156 16.06 -17.69 -4.22
C GLY A 156 14.79 -16.86 -4.06
N GLU A 157 14.60 -16.15 -2.96
CA GLU A 157 13.49 -15.21 -2.77
C GLU A 157 13.76 -13.85 -3.43
N SER A 158 12.70 -13.15 -3.82
CA SER A 158 12.80 -11.78 -4.34
C SER A 158 13.19 -10.80 -3.24
N ALA A 159 14.10 -9.87 -3.54
CA ALA A 159 14.47 -8.77 -2.63
C ALA A 159 13.27 -7.87 -2.29
N PHE A 160 12.26 -7.85 -3.17
CA PHE A 160 11.03 -7.10 -2.97
C PHE A 160 10.00 -7.83 -2.08
N ASN A 161 10.30 -9.04 -1.61
CA ASN A 161 9.37 -9.82 -0.80
C ASN A 161 9.02 -9.07 0.50
N ASN A 162 7.73 -8.83 0.70
CA ASN A 162 7.18 -8.19 1.89
C ASN A 162 5.76 -8.70 2.15
N GLN A 163 5.65 -9.95 2.59
CA GLN A 163 4.37 -10.62 2.81
C GLN A 163 3.51 -9.91 3.86
N ASP A 164 4.10 -9.27 4.85
CA ASP A 164 3.34 -8.55 5.88
C ASP A 164 2.64 -7.34 5.27
N ALA A 165 3.31 -6.59 4.39
CA ALA A 165 2.65 -5.53 3.63
C ALA A 165 1.60 -6.08 2.65
N THR A 166 1.81 -7.25 2.05
CA THR A 166 0.79 -7.92 1.21
C THR A 166 -0.46 -8.26 2.02
N PHE A 167 -0.30 -8.98 3.14
CA PHE A 167 -1.43 -9.46 3.93
C PHE A 167 -2.18 -8.34 4.64
N LEU A 168 -1.49 -7.24 4.96
CA LEU A 168 -2.13 -6.02 5.45
C LEU A 168 -3.18 -5.46 4.49
N HIS A 169 -3.06 -5.73 3.18
CA HIS A 169 -3.95 -5.21 2.14
C HIS A 169 -4.90 -6.24 1.55
N LEU A 170 -5.11 -7.40 2.19
CA LEU A 170 -6.17 -8.33 1.76
C LEU A 170 -7.53 -7.63 1.83
N SER A 171 -8.35 -7.81 0.78
CA SER A 171 -9.67 -7.20 0.76
C SER A 171 -10.68 -7.95 1.62
N CYS A 172 -11.41 -7.18 2.43
CA CYS A 172 -12.55 -7.64 3.22
C CYS A 172 -13.87 -6.99 2.76
N ASP A 173 -13.91 -6.48 1.53
CA ASP A 173 -15.15 -6.00 0.92
C ASP A 173 -15.86 -7.17 0.21
N PRO A 174 -17.02 -7.63 0.71
CA PRO A 174 -17.71 -8.77 0.14
C PRO A 174 -18.19 -8.53 -1.30
N ASN A 175 -18.31 -7.26 -1.69
CA ASN A 175 -18.74 -6.82 -3.02
C ASN A 175 -17.58 -6.46 -3.95
N ALA A 176 -16.33 -6.59 -3.48
CA ALA A 176 -15.16 -6.29 -4.29
C ALA A 176 -15.02 -7.33 -5.42
N ASN A 177 -15.15 -6.83 -6.65
CA ASN A 177 -14.96 -7.61 -7.86
C ASN A 177 -13.57 -7.40 -8.46
N PHE A 178 -13.09 -8.40 -9.19
CA PHE A 178 -11.89 -8.27 -10.00
C PHE A 178 -12.06 -7.09 -10.97
N ASN A 179 -11.09 -6.18 -10.96
CA ASN A 179 -11.00 -5.05 -11.86
C ASN A 179 -9.55 -4.86 -12.28
N HIS A 180 -9.25 -5.29 -13.50
CA HIS A 180 -7.91 -5.20 -14.08
C HIS A 180 -7.44 -3.74 -14.27
N MET A 181 -8.36 -2.78 -14.49
CA MET A 181 -7.97 -1.37 -14.67
C MET A 181 -7.43 -0.76 -13.37
N THR A 182 -7.99 -1.16 -12.23
CA THR A 182 -7.57 -0.66 -10.91
C THR A 182 -6.64 -1.64 -10.17
N GLY A 183 -6.26 -2.74 -10.81
CA GLY A 183 -5.49 -3.83 -10.18
C GLY A 183 -6.18 -4.48 -8.97
N LYS A 184 -7.50 -4.35 -8.83
CA LYS A 184 -8.25 -4.98 -7.72
C LYS A 184 -8.50 -6.43 -8.07
N LEU A 185 -8.22 -7.34 -7.15
CA LEU A 185 -8.46 -8.77 -7.35
C LEU A 185 -9.74 -9.27 -6.66
N GLY A 186 -10.28 -8.50 -5.73
CA GLY A 186 -11.52 -8.82 -5.03
C GLY A 186 -11.30 -9.45 -3.66
N TRP A 187 -12.39 -9.98 -3.11
CA TRP A 187 -12.45 -10.60 -1.78
C TRP A 187 -11.30 -11.57 -1.51
N GLY A 188 -10.63 -11.43 -0.37
CA GLY A 188 -9.59 -12.34 0.08
C GLY A 188 -8.23 -12.14 -0.58
N TRP A 189 -8.12 -11.21 -1.54
CA TRP A 189 -6.88 -10.94 -2.27
C TRP A 189 -6.40 -9.51 -2.05
N ALA A 190 -5.08 -9.34 -1.98
CA ALA A 190 -4.48 -8.02 -2.04
C ALA A 190 -4.53 -7.47 -3.48
N PRO A 191 -4.65 -6.15 -3.70
CA PRO A 191 -4.49 -5.57 -5.02
C PRO A 191 -3.12 -5.91 -5.65
N MET A 192 -3.02 -5.92 -6.98
CA MET A 192 -1.82 -6.39 -7.70
C MET A 192 -0.52 -5.69 -7.27
N GLN A 193 -0.60 -4.40 -6.95
CA GLN A 193 0.52 -3.59 -6.44
C GLN A 193 1.06 -4.02 -5.08
N TRP A 194 0.26 -4.76 -4.31
CA TRP A 194 0.60 -5.35 -3.02
C TRP A 194 0.87 -6.85 -3.10
N GLN A 195 0.82 -7.45 -4.30
CA GLN A 195 1.24 -8.84 -4.53
C GLN A 195 2.59 -8.93 -5.25
N ASN A 196 2.85 -8.00 -6.17
CA ASN A 196 4.02 -8.08 -7.05
C ASN A 196 5.07 -7.02 -6.69
N SER A 197 6.30 -7.47 -6.47
CA SER A 197 7.47 -6.62 -6.23
C SER A 197 7.22 -5.53 -5.18
N VAL A 198 6.53 -5.88 -4.08
CA VAL A 198 5.99 -4.94 -3.09
C VAL A 198 7.07 -3.98 -2.57
N GLY A 199 8.24 -4.50 -2.21
CA GLY A 199 9.29 -3.71 -1.59
C GLY A 199 8.89 -3.23 -0.20
N SER A 200 9.66 -2.30 0.35
CA SER A 200 9.36 -1.74 1.67
C SER A 200 8.15 -0.82 1.61
N ALA A 201 7.41 -0.68 2.72
CA ALA A 201 6.23 0.16 2.80
C ALA A 201 6.21 0.99 4.08
N ILE A 202 5.78 2.24 4.00
CA ILE A 202 5.50 3.10 5.16
C ILE A 202 4.06 2.87 5.58
N VAL A 203 3.83 2.83 6.88
CA VAL A 203 2.53 2.76 7.53
C VAL A 203 2.42 3.86 8.58
N VAL A 204 1.35 4.64 8.52
CA VAL A 204 1.01 5.68 9.49
C VAL A 204 -0.47 5.58 9.86
N ARG A 205 -0.85 6.03 11.07
CA ARG A 205 -2.27 6.11 11.41
C ARG A 205 -2.93 7.29 10.69
N GLN A 206 -4.16 7.08 10.24
CA GLN A 206 -4.95 8.13 9.59
C GLN A 206 -5.23 9.31 10.54
N ASP A 207 -5.41 9.04 11.83
CA ASP A 207 -5.64 10.05 12.88
C ASP A 207 -4.34 10.75 13.34
N LYS A 208 -3.21 10.46 12.70
CA LYS A 208 -1.88 11.05 12.99
C LYS A 208 -1.38 10.81 14.41
N LYS A 209 -1.96 9.85 15.14
CA LYS A 209 -1.36 9.33 16.37
C LYS A 209 -0.12 8.50 16.05
N PRO A 210 0.85 8.41 16.96
CA PRO A 210 2.05 7.60 16.72
C PRO A 210 1.67 6.15 16.44
N LEU A 211 2.37 5.50 15.51
CA LEU A 211 2.36 4.05 15.32
C LEU A 211 3.75 3.52 15.66
N LEU A 212 3.83 2.60 16.62
CA LEU A 212 5.09 2.03 17.07
C LEU A 212 5.39 0.71 16.34
N PRO A 213 6.68 0.33 16.13
CA PRO A 213 7.05 -0.89 15.43
C PRO A 213 6.34 -2.15 15.95
N LEU A 214 6.24 -2.32 17.27
CA LEU A 214 5.58 -3.48 17.87
C LEU A 214 4.07 -3.51 17.59
N GLN A 215 3.43 -2.34 17.45
CA GLN A 215 2.00 -2.24 17.11
C GLN A 215 1.76 -2.58 15.65
N ALA A 216 2.65 -2.12 14.75
CA ALA A 216 2.61 -2.51 13.35
C ALA A 216 2.90 -4.01 13.16
N GLU A 217 3.83 -4.58 13.92
CA GLU A 217 4.10 -6.02 13.95
C GLU A 217 2.86 -6.81 14.37
N ALA A 218 2.20 -6.41 15.47
CA ALA A 218 0.98 -7.07 15.93
C ALA A 218 -0.15 -6.99 14.89
N LEU A 219 -0.32 -5.84 14.23
CA LEU A 219 -1.30 -5.67 13.17
C LEU A 219 -1.00 -6.58 11.97
N CYS A 220 0.26 -6.66 11.54
CA CYS A 220 0.67 -7.53 10.43
C CYS A 220 0.49 -9.01 10.78
N ARG A 221 0.84 -9.41 12.01
CA ARG A 221 0.60 -10.78 12.51
C ARG A 221 -0.89 -11.11 12.53
N TYR A 222 -1.75 -10.19 12.96
CA TYR A 222 -3.20 -10.37 12.90
C TYR A 222 -3.69 -10.58 11.46
N CYS A 223 -3.25 -9.74 10.53
CA CYS A 223 -3.63 -9.89 9.12
C CYS A 223 -3.17 -11.23 8.54
N ARG A 224 -1.94 -11.65 8.85
CA ARG A 224 -1.31 -12.86 8.29
C ARG A 224 -1.79 -14.17 8.91
N TYR A 225 -1.96 -14.21 10.24
CA TYR A 225 -2.16 -15.47 10.97
C TYR A 225 -3.59 -15.64 11.48
N GLU A 226 -4.36 -14.57 11.64
CA GLU A 226 -5.77 -14.67 12.05
C GLU A 226 -6.69 -14.42 10.87
N VAL A 227 -6.47 -13.34 10.10
CA VAL A 227 -7.41 -12.94 9.04
C VAL A 227 -7.23 -13.74 7.75
N ARG A 228 -5.98 -13.91 7.26
CA ARG A 228 -5.73 -14.67 6.02
C ARG A 228 -6.34 -16.07 6.04
N PRO A 229 -6.22 -16.89 7.10
CA PRO A 229 -6.85 -18.22 7.13
C PRO A 229 -8.37 -18.17 7.00
N LEU A 230 -9.04 -17.20 7.63
CA LEU A 230 -10.49 -17.02 7.51
C LEU A 230 -10.89 -16.69 6.06
N LEU A 231 -10.16 -15.78 5.42
CA LEU A 231 -10.38 -15.42 4.02
C LEU A 231 -10.09 -16.61 3.08
N ALA A 232 -8.98 -17.32 3.29
CA ALA A 232 -8.62 -18.53 2.55
C ALA A 232 -9.69 -19.63 2.64
N HIS A 233 -10.31 -19.79 3.82
CA HIS A 233 -11.40 -20.74 4.01
C HIS A 233 -12.67 -20.37 3.25
N THR A 234 -12.98 -19.08 3.10
CA THR A 234 -14.14 -18.65 2.29
C THR A 234 -13.95 -18.91 0.80
N ILE A 235 -12.71 -19.01 0.32
CA ILE A 235 -12.40 -19.30 -1.10
C ILE A 235 -12.09 -20.78 -1.36
N GLY A 236 -12.25 -21.64 -0.35
CA GLY A 236 -12.09 -23.10 -0.47
C GLY A 236 -10.66 -23.61 -0.44
N GLU A 237 -9.70 -22.90 0.16
CA GLU A 237 -8.32 -23.42 0.31
C GLU A 237 -8.22 -24.66 1.22
N TYR A 238 -9.24 -24.92 2.06
CA TYR A 238 -9.23 -25.97 3.08
C TYR A 238 -10.19 -27.14 2.78
N THR A 239 -10.34 -27.52 1.50
CA THR A 239 -11.11 -28.73 1.15
C THR A 239 -10.62 -29.96 1.93
N PRO A 240 -11.51 -30.84 2.41
CA PRO A 240 -12.92 -30.98 2.02
C PRO A 240 -13.93 -30.15 2.84
N ASP A 241 -13.48 -29.30 3.78
CA ASP A 241 -14.39 -28.52 4.62
C ASP A 241 -15.22 -27.53 3.78
N GLU A 242 -16.50 -27.37 4.12
CA GLU A 242 -17.40 -26.47 3.41
C GLU A 242 -16.99 -25.01 3.67
N PRO A 243 -16.79 -24.17 2.64
CA PRO A 243 -16.37 -22.78 2.82
C PRO A 243 -17.27 -21.98 3.77
N MET A 244 -16.66 -21.19 4.66
CA MET A 244 -17.40 -20.27 5.52
C MET A 244 -18.08 -19.17 4.69
N SER A 245 -19.22 -18.68 5.17
CA SER A 245 -19.85 -17.50 4.56
C SER A 245 -19.00 -16.25 4.80
N LYS A 246 -19.04 -15.30 3.85
CA LYS A 246 -18.34 -14.01 3.99
C LYS A 246 -18.80 -13.26 5.24
N ASP A 247 -20.09 -13.25 5.54
CA ASP A 247 -20.66 -12.56 6.71
C ASP A 247 -20.14 -13.12 8.03
N LEU A 248 -20.01 -14.45 8.15
CA LEU A 248 -19.44 -15.09 9.32
C LEU A 248 -17.99 -14.64 9.53
N VAL A 249 -17.17 -14.67 8.47
CA VAL A 249 -15.77 -14.22 8.53
C VAL A 249 -15.67 -12.74 8.89
N LEU A 250 -16.52 -11.88 8.31
CA LEU A 250 -16.54 -10.46 8.65
C LEU A 250 -16.89 -10.21 10.13
N SER A 251 -17.74 -11.03 10.73
CA SER A 251 -18.05 -10.94 12.16
C SER A 251 -16.87 -11.30 13.07
N MET A 252 -15.96 -12.17 12.59
CA MET A 252 -14.76 -12.59 13.31
C MET A 252 -13.62 -11.57 13.17
N ILE A 253 -13.56 -10.84 12.06
CA ILE A 253 -12.58 -9.77 11.84
C ILE A 253 -13.08 -8.51 12.55
N CYS A 254 -12.72 -8.32 13.81
CA CYS A 254 -13.21 -7.22 14.63
C CYS A 254 -12.19 -6.80 15.72
N ARG A 255 -12.45 -5.64 16.33
CA ARG A 255 -11.57 -5.10 17.38
C ARG A 255 -11.32 -6.09 18.54
N PRO A 256 -12.34 -6.77 19.10
CA PRO A 256 -12.11 -7.74 20.17
C PRO A 256 -11.14 -8.88 19.81
N THR A 257 -11.22 -9.44 18.61
CA THR A 257 -10.31 -10.52 18.19
C THR A 257 -8.89 -10.01 18.01
N PHE A 258 -8.71 -8.78 17.49
CA PHE A 258 -7.40 -8.13 17.48
C PHE A 258 -6.86 -7.86 18.89
N SER A 259 -7.70 -7.43 19.85
CA SER A 259 -7.30 -7.25 21.25
C SER A 259 -6.77 -8.55 21.87
N ILE A 260 -7.44 -9.67 21.61
CA ILE A 260 -7.01 -10.99 22.10
C ILE A 260 -5.62 -11.33 21.54
N LEU A 261 -5.40 -11.14 20.23
CA LEU A 261 -4.08 -11.35 19.64
C LEU A 261 -3.03 -10.43 20.24
N TRP A 262 -3.33 -9.15 20.42
CA TRP A 262 -2.40 -8.18 21.00
C TRP A 262 -1.85 -8.65 22.36
N TYR A 263 -2.73 -9.06 23.27
CA TYR A 263 -2.30 -9.51 24.59
C TYR A 263 -1.56 -10.85 24.56
N LYS A 264 -1.97 -11.80 23.71
CA LYS A 264 -1.22 -13.05 23.48
C LYS A 264 0.19 -12.77 22.96
N PHE A 265 0.28 -11.87 21.98
CA PHE A 265 1.54 -11.45 21.37
C PHE A 265 2.48 -10.77 22.37
N LEU A 266 1.96 -9.89 23.24
CA LEU A 266 2.78 -9.29 24.30
C LEU A 266 3.28 -10.31 25.33
N ASP A 267 2.48 -11.34 25.64
CA ASP A 267 2.90 -12.43 26.52
C ASP A 267 4.01 -13.28 25.87
N GLU A 268 3.91 -13.58 24.57
CA GLU A 268 4.99 -14.22 23.80
C GLU A 268 6.27 -13.40 23.85
N LYS A 269 6.22 -12.10 23.53
CA LYS A 269 7.39 -11.22 23.58
C LYS A 269 8.01 -11.13 24.97
N ARG A 270 7.19 -11.20 26.03
CA ARG A 270 7.67 -11.24 27.41
C ARG A 270 8.43 -12.53 27.70
N LYS A 271 7.92 -13.68 27.24
CA LYS A 271 8.58 -15.00 27.40
C LYS A 271 9.90 -15.07 26.64
N GLU A 272 10.01 -14.39 25.50
CA GLU A 272 11.24 -14.28 24.70
C GLU A 272 12.29 -13.31 25.28
N GLY A 273 11.99 -12.62 26.38
CA GLY A 273 12.88 -11.59 26.96
C GLY A 273 12.87 -10.25 26.19
N ASN A 274 12.01 -10.10 25.19
CA ASN A 274 11.85 -8.90 24.36
C ASN A 274 10.84 -7.91 24.97
N TYR A 275 10.89 -7.72 26.29
CA TYR A 275 9.89 -6.90 27.00
C TYR A 275 10.02 -5.42 26.65
N THR A 276 9.01 -4.89 25.98
CA THR A 276 8.86 -3.45 25.75
C THR A 276 7.48 -3.02 26.25
N ARG A 277 7.45 -2.00 27.12
CA ARG A 277 6.19 -1.44 27.64
C ARG A 277 5.57 -0.58 26.53
N VAL A 278 4.83 -1.21 25.63
CA VAL A 278 4.16 -0.56 24.50
C VAL A 278 2.65 -0.46 24.81
N PRO A 279 2.05 0.73 24.71
CA PRO A 279 0.61 0.90 24.95
C PRO A 279 -0.21 0.16 23.90
N PHE A 280 -1.44 -0.20 24.27
CA PHE A 280 -2.38 -0.78 23.32
C PHE A 280 -2.66 0.23 22.18
N PRO A 281 -2.76 -0.20 20.90
CA PRO A 281 -2.90 0.74 19.79
C PRO A 281 -4.06 1.74 19.91
N TYR A 282 -5.12 1.42 20.65
CA TYR A 282 -6.29 2.28 20.81
C TYR A 282 -6.22 3.24 22.00
N GLU A 283 -5.19 3.16 22.84
CA GLU A 283 -5.03 3.96 24.07
C GLU A 283 -4.15 5.20 23.88
N MET A 284 -3.53 5.36 22.71
CA MET A 284 -2.73 6.53 22.36
C MET A 284 -3.59 7.68 21.85
#